data_AF-A0A6S6ULY1-F1
#
_entry.id   AF-A0A6S6ULY1-F1
#
_cell.length_a   1.000
_cell.length_b   1.000
_cell.length_c   1.000
_cell.angle_alpha   90.00
_cell.angle_beta   90.00
_cell.angle_gamma   90.00
#
_symmetry.space_group_name_H-M   'P 1'
#
loop_
_entity.id
_entity.type
_entity.pdbx_description
1 polymer ?
#
loop_
_entity_poly.entity_id
_entity_poly.type
_entity_poly.pdbx_seq_one_letter_code
_entity_poly.pdbx_strand_id
1 'polypeptide(L)'
;MANEEYTEIQDLTADQLKEKANNIFEKNKTLIGGSIALLFILIVGLYVYTTSYKIPREAAAQEELYKADNQLKRDSFTLALNGVEVPGQANNFIGYVGIIKEYGGTPAANLAHYSAGISTLKIGQPKLALEYLSNFSGEELLQTQAYTLMGDAASELGDFDAALGHYQTASNNTKNLSIALYAKHKAGRLLEYQKKNEEAKKVYQEIMDADKQIGEKLGADKDLVRLK
;
A
#
# COMPACT_ATOMS: atom_id res chain seq x y z
N MET A 1 -14.91 63.18 -13.21
CA MET A 1 -13.62 62.49 -13.43
C MET A 1 -13.63 61.03 -12.95
N ALA A 2 -14.75 60.30 -13.11
CA ALA A 2 -14.83 58.88 -12.76
C ALA A 2 -15.59 58.04 -13.81
N ASN A 3 -15.89 58.61 -14.98
CA ASN A 3 -16.70 57.97 -16.02
C ASN A 3 -15.96 57.79 -17.36
N GLU A 4 -14.68 58.18 -17.46
CA GLU A 4 -13.92 58.04 -18.71
C GLU A 4 -13.05 56.77 -18.73
N GLU A 5 -12.79 56.14 -17.58
CA GLU A 5 -11.92 54.96 -17.49
C GLU A 5 -12.68 53.63 -17.69
N TYR A 6 -14.01 53.62 -17.51
CA TYR A 6 -14.85 52.41 -17.66
C TYR A 6 -15.39 52.20 -19.08
N THR A 7 -15.30 53.20 -19.96
CA THR A 7 -15.82 53.13 -21.34
C THR A 7 -14.82 52.56 -22.36
N GLU A 8 -13.58 52.29 -21.98
CA GLU A 8 -12.57 51.74 -22.92
C GLU A 8 -12.64 50.21 -23.07
N ILE A 9 -13.45 49.54 -22.25
CA ILE A 9 -13.64 48.07 -22.32
C ILE A 9 -14.77 47.69 -23.30
N GLN A 10 -15.51 48.66 -23.84
CA GLN A 10 -16.71 48.42 -24.65
C GLN A 10 -16.63 49.09 -26.03
N ASP A 11 -15.70 48.67 -26.89
CA ASP A 11 -15.94 48.45 -28.33
C ASP A 11 -14.67 47.97 -29.05
N LEU A 12 -14.14 46.83 -28.61
CA LEU A 12 -13.24 46.11 -29.49
C LEU A 12 -14.12 45.42 -30.55
N THR A 13 -14.26 46.07 -31.70
CA THR A 13 -14.98 45.51 -32.85
C THR A 13 -14.46 44.09 -33.13
N ALA A 14 -15.33 43.20 -33.62
CA ALA A 14 -14.95 41.81 -33.88
C ALA A 14 -13.67 41.68 -34.73
N ASP A 15 -13.42 42.67 -35.59
CA ASP A 15 -12.23 42.76 -36.43
C ASP A 15 -10.97 43.18 -35.64
N GLN A 16 -11.07 44.11 -34.70
CA GLN A 16 -9.95 44.46 -33.79
C GLN A 16 -9.59 43.32 -32.84
N LEU A 17 -10.57 42.51 -32.40
CA LEU A 17 -10.31 41.30 -31.61
C LEU A 17 -9.57 40.25 -32.43
N LYS A 18 -10.00 40.03 -33.68
CA LYS A 18 -9.33 39.14 -34.62
C LYS A 18 -7.91 39.62 -34.93
N GLU A 19 -7.71 40.91 -35.13
CA GLU A 19 -6.40 41.48 -35.45
C GLU A 19 -5.43 41.36 -34.26
N LYS A 20 -5.88 41.65 -33.03
CA LYS A 20 -5.06 41.43 -31.82
C LYS A 20 -4.76 39.96 -31.59
N ALA A 21 -5.74 39.06 -31.79
CA ALA A 21 -5.54 37.62 -31.67
C ALA A 21 -4.54 37.09 -32.73
N ASN A 22 -4.67 37.54 -33.97
CA ASN A 22 -3.74 37.19 -35.06
C ASN A 22 -2.34 37.74 -34.80
N ASN A 23 -2.18 38.96 -34.32
CA ASN A 23 -0.88 39.53 -33.99
C ASN A 23 -0.20 38.78 -32.83
N ILE A 24 -0.95 38.35 -31.82
CA ILE A 24 -0.42 37.52 -30.72
C ILE A 24 -0.05 36.13 -31.22
N PHE A 25 -0.90 35.52 -32.06
CA PHE A 25 -0.66 34.21 -32.64
C PHE A 25 0.54 34.21 -33.57
N GLU A 26 0.65 35.14 -34.52
CA GLU A 26 1.79 35.26 -35.44
C GLU A 26 3.10 35.58 -34.69
N LYS A 27 3.05 36.45 -33.66
CA LYS A 27 4.24 36.76 -32.83
C LYS A 27 4.73 35.55 -32.02
N ASN A 28 3.84 34.65 -31.61
CA ASN A 28 4.18 33.48 -30.78
C ASN A 28 4.01 32.15 -31.52
N LYS A 29 3.82 32.15 -32.84
CA LYS A 29 3.44 30.97 -33.64
C LYS A 29 4.42 29.82 -33.50
N THR A 30 5.70 30.14 -33.45
CA THR A 30 6.80 29.20 -33.23
C THR A 30 6.80 28.63 -31.81
N LEU A 31 6.54 29.46 -30.79
CA LEU A 31 6.40 29.05 -29.39
C LEU A 31 5.16 28.16 -29.17
N ILE A 32 4.01 28.55 -29.74
CA ILE A 32 2.75 27.79 -29.67
C ILE A 32 2.91 26.46 -30.41
N GLY A 33 3.41 26.48 -31.65
CA GLY A 33 3.67 25.27 -32.43
C GLY A 33 4.67 24.33 -31.76
N GLY A 34 5.76 24.88 -31.23
CA GLY A 34 6.75 24.12 -30.46
C GLY A 34 6.17 23.51 -29.18
N SER A 35 5.32 24.25 -28.46
CA SER A 35 4.65 23.74 -27.25
C SER A 35 3.66 22.62 -27.56
N ILE A 36 2.88 22.75 -28.63
CA ILE A 36 1.96 21.69 -29.09
C ILE A 36 2.74 20.45 -29.53
N ALA A 37 3.82 20.62 -30.29
CA ALA A 37 4.67 19.52 -30.72
C ALA A 37 5.30 18.79 -29.53
N LEU A 38 5.82 19.53 -28.53
CA LEU A 38 6.35 18.97 -27.29
C LEU A 38 5.28 18.18 -26.52
N LEU A 39 4.08 18.74 -26.36
CA LEU A 39 2.97 18.06 -25.72
C LEU A 39 2.59 16.77 -26.44
N PHE A 40 2.54 16.80 -27.78
CA PHE A 40 2.27 15.62 -28.59
C PHE A 40 3.33 14.53 -28.41
N ILE A 41 4.62 14.90 -28.40
CA ILE A 41 5.73 13.97 -28.12
C ILE A 41 5.58 13.33 -26.73
N LEU A 42 5.21 14.12 -25.71
CA LEU A 42 4.99 13.60 -24.36
C LEU A 42 3.83 12.60 -24.31
N ILE A 43 2.71 12.90 -24.97
CA ILE A 43 1.55 12.00 -25.03
C ILE A 43 1.92 10.69 -25.73
N VAL A 44 2.56 10.76 -26.90
CA VAL A 44 2.99 9.57 -27.65
C VAL A 44 4.01 8.76 -26.85
N GLY A 45 4.99 9.44 -26.23
CA GLY A 45 5.99 8.81 -25.38
C GLY A 45 5.36 8.06 -24.19
N LEU A 46 4.42 8.69 -23.49
CA LEU A 46 3.67 8.07 -22.40
C LEU A 46 2.83 6.89 -22.88
N TYR A 47 2.19 6.98 -24.05
CA TYR A 47 1.41 5.90 -24.63
C TYR A 47 2.29 4.68 -24.94
N VAL A 48 3.42 4.88 -25.63
CA VAL A 48 4.36 3.79 -25.97
C VAL A 48 4.95 3.17 -24.71
N TYR A 49 5.40 3.99 -23.74
CA TYR A 49 5.90 3.50 -22.47
C TYR A 49 4.86 2.68 -21.69
N THR A 50 3.60 3.12 -21.69
CA THR A 50 2.54 2.40 -20.98
C THR A 50 2.22 1.07 -21.66
N THR A 51 2.02 1.07 -22.97
CA THR A 51 1.56 -0.10 -23.74
C THR A 51 2.65 -1.12 -24.02
N SER A 52 3.87 -0.68 -24.30
CA SER A 52 4.97 -1.55 -24.70
C SER A 52 5.86 -1.98 -23.54
N TYR A 53 5.85 -1.24 -22.42
CA TYR A 53 6.70 -1.54 -21.26
C TYR A 53 5.91 -1.83 -19.99
N LYS A 54 5.08 -0.89 -19.50
CA LYS A 54 4.39 -1.08 -18.21
C LYS A 54 3.40 -2.24 -18.20
N ILE A 55 2.51 -2.32 -19.18
CA ILE A 55 1.45 -3.35 -19.23
C ILE A 55 2.04 -4.77 -19.34
N PRO A 56 2.95 -5.08 -20.28
CA PRO A 56 3.54 -6.42 -20.38
C PRO A 56 4.35 -6.80 -19.14
N ARG A 57 5.06 -5.83 -18.55
CA ARG A 57 5.87 -6.03 -17.33
C ARG A 57 5.00 -6.37 -16.13
N GLU A 58 3.87 -5.69 -15.94
CA GLU A 58 2.89 -6.04 -14.89
C GLU A 58 2.27 -7.42 -15.14
N ALA A 59 1.91 -7.75 -16.38
CA ALA A 59 1.34 -9.06 -16.71
C ALA A 59 2.31 -10.22 -16.38
N ALA A 60 3.59 -10.06 -16.71
CA ALA A 60 4.62 -11.03 -16.37
C ALA A 60 4.85 -11.14 -14.85
N ALA A 61 4.87 -10.00 -14.15
CA ALA A 61 4.98 -9.97 -12.69
C ALA A 61 3.80 -10.67 -12.00
N GLN A 62 2.58 -10.48 -12.51
CA GLN A 62 1.37 -11.10 -12.00
C GLN A 62 1.35 -12.62 -12.23
N GLU A 63 1.91 -13.11 -13.34
CA GLU A 63 2.05 -14.55 -13.59
C GLU A 63 2.98 -15.20 -12.56
N GLU A 64 4.13 -14.58 -12.30
CA GLU A 64 5.08 -15.04 -11.29
C GLU A 64 4.48 -14.97 -9.88
N LEU A 65 3.76 -13.90 -9.56
CA LEU A 65 3.06 -13.72 -8.28
C LEU A 65 2.03 -14.83 -8.06
N TYR A 66 1.26 -15.18 -9.09
CA TYR A 66 0.30 -16.27 -9.02
C TYR A 66 0.96 -17.62 -8.69
N LYS A 67 2.12 -17.92 -9.29
CA LYS A 67 2.88 -19.15 -9.01
C LYS A 67 3.40 -19.15 -7.57
N ALA A 68 3.93 -18.03 -7.08
CA ALA A 68 4.39 -17.89 -5.70
C ALA A 68 3.25 -18.02 -4.69
N ASP A 69 2.11 -17.37 -4.93
CA ASP A 69 0.90 -17.45 -4.09
C ASP A 69 0.34 -18.87 -3.98
N ASN A 70 0.47 -19.68 -5.04
CA ASN A 70 0.09 -21.09 -4.97
C ASN A 70 0.98 -21.89 -4.01
N GLN A 71 2.25 -21.54 -3.86
CA GLN A 71 3.12 -22.15 -2.85
C GLN A 71 2.81 -21.62 -1.45
N LEU A 72 2.52 -20.32 -1.31
CA LEU A 72 2.09 -19.73 -0.04
C LEU A 72 0.83 -20.42 0.50
N LYS A 73 -0.17 -20.68 -0.36
CA LYS A 73 -1.41 -21.41 -0.01
C LYS A 73 -1.18 -22.87 0.40
N ARG A 74 -0.02 -23.44 0.08
CA ARG A 74 0.40 -24.80 0.44
C ARG A 74 1.37 -24.82 1.63
N ASP A 75 1.44 -23.72 2.38
CA ASP A 75 2.38 -23.52 3.49
C ASP A 75 3.86 -23.71 3.10
N SER A 76 4.17 -23.58 1.81
CA SER A 76 5.53 -23.74 1.27
C SER A 76 6.24 -22.38 1.22
N PHE A 77 6.39 -21.75 2.39
CA PHE A 77 6.82 -20.36 2.54
C PHE A 77 8.21 -20.07 1.94
N THR A 78 9.20 -20.92 2.21
CA THR A 78 10.56 -20.75 1.64
C THR A 78 10.55 -20.84 0.12
N LEU A 79 9.72 -21.74 -0.43
CA LEU A 79 9.57 -21.92 -1.87
C LEU A 79 8.84 -20.72 -2.51
N ALA A 80 7.78 -20.23 -1.87
CA ALA A 80 7.07 -19.02 -2.30
C ALA A 80 7.98 -17.79 -2.32
N LEU A 81 8.83 -17.66 -1.28
CA LEU A 81 9.75 -16.54 -1.12
C LEU A 81 10.88 -16.55 -2.16
N ASN A 82 11.56 -17.69 -2.32
CA ASN A 82 12.78 -17.80 -3.11
C ASN A 82 12.56 -18.26 -4.55
N GLY A 83 11.39 -18.82 -4.86
CA GLY A 83 11.14 -19.44 -6.13
C GLY A 83 11.81 -20.81 -6.27
N VAL A 84 11.69 -21.36 -7.47
CA VAL A 84 12.40 -22.57 -7.87
C VAL A 84 12.77 -22.47 -9.34
N GLU A 85 14.03 -22.80 -9.63
CA GLU A 85 14.51 -22.96 -10.98
C GLU A 85 15.07 -24.38 -11.11
N VAL A 86 14.33 -25.25 -11.79
CA VAL A 86 14.79 -26.59 -12.15
C VAL A 86 14.97 -26.66 -13.67
N PRO A 87 16.21 -26.89 -14.15
CA PRO A 87 16.45 -27.05 -15.58
C PRO A 87 15.57 -28.16 -16.17
N GLY A 88 14.86 -27.84 -17.25
CA GLY A 88 13.99 -28.79 -17.96
C GLY A 88 12.60 -29.02 -17.34
N GLN A 89 12.19 -28.26 -16.31
CA GLN A 89 10.83 -28.31 -15.77
C GLN A 89 10.01 -27.06 -16.10
N ALA A 90 8.71 -27.25 -16.29
CA ALA A 90 7.78 -26.18 -16.69
C ALA A 90 7.29 -25.29 -15.54
N ASN A 91 7.50 -25.72 -14.28
CA ASN A 91 6.91 -25.06 -13.10
C ASN A 91 7.89 -24.09 -12.41
N ASN A 92 8.87 -23.56 -13.13
CA ASN A 92 9.80 -22.58 -12.59
C ASN A 92 9.10 -21.25 -12.31
N PHE A 93 9.52 -20.60 -11.24
CA PHE A 93 9.08 -19.25 -10.89
C PHE A 93 10.12 -18.60 -9.97
N ILE A 94 10.20 -17.27 -9.98
CA ILE A 94 11.29 -16.51 -9.34
C ILE A 94 11.06 -16.19 -7.86
N GLY A 95 9.85 -16.48 -7.35
CA GLY A 95 9.45 -16.19 -5.97
C GLY A 95 9.28 -14.71 -5.66
N TYR A 96 8.77 -14.38 -4.47
CA TYR A 96 8.50 -12.99 -4.09
C TYR A 96 9.75 -12.10 -4.13
N VAL A 97 10.92 -12.60 -3.71
CA VAL A 97 12.18 -11.83 -3.75
C VAL A 97 12.58 -11.50 -5.19
N GLY A 98 12.45 -12.48 -6.09
CA GLY A 98 12.68 -12.28 -7.52
C GLY A 98 11.70 -11.26 -8.11
N ILE A 99 10.41 -11.36 -7.78
CA ILE A 99 9.39 -10.44 -8.29
C ILE A 99 9.68 -9.00 -7.86
N ILE A 100 9.99 -8.78 -6.57
CA ILE A 100 10.32 -7.46 -6.03
C ILE A 100 11.51 -6.85 -6.79
N LYS A 101 12.56 -7.63 -7.03
CA LYS A 101 13.78 -7.18 -7.70
C LYS A 101 13.57 -6.92 -9.19
N GLU A 102 12.99 -7.88 -9.91
CA GLU A 102 12.91 -7.86 -11.36
C GLU A 102 11.75 -6.99 -11.87
N TYR A 103 10.67 -6.86 -11.09
CA TYR A 103 9.45 -6.14 -11.45
C TYR A 103 9.16 -4.94 -10.54
N GLY A 104 10.18 -4.41 -9.86
CA GLY A 104 10.04 -3.21 -9.02
C GLY A 104 9.27 -2.06 -9.71
N GLY A 105 8.38 -1.42 -8.95
CA GLY A 105 7.48 -0.35 -9.43
C GLY A 105 6.17 -0.83 -10.05
N THR A 106 5.93 -2.15 -10.09
CA THR A 106 4.66 -2.73 -10.55
C THR A 106 3.73 -3.03 -9.36
N PRO A 107 2.39 -3.00 -9.53
CA PRO A 107 1.45 -3.45 -8.50
C PRO A 107 1.71 -4.87 -7.99
N ALA A 108 2.06 -5.80 -8.89
CA ALA A 108 2.40 -7.16 -8.50
C ALA A 108 3.65 -7.23 -7.61
N ALA A 109 4.70 -6.45 -7.91
CA ALA A 109 5.88 -6.36 -7.04
C ALA A 109 5.58 -5.71 -5.69
N ASN A 110 4.69 -4.73 -5.65
CA ASN A 110 4.20 -4.18 -4.39
C ASN A 110 3.47 -5.25 -3.56
N LEU A 111 2.56 -6.04 -4.15
CA LEU A 111 1.92 -7.16 -3.44
C LEU A 111 2.92 -8.23 -2.99
N ALA A 112 3.97 -8.49 -3.79
CA ALA A 112 5.04 -9.41 -3.41
C ALA A 112 5.75 -8.99 -2.11
N HIS A 113 5.87 -7.69 -1.80
CA HIS A 113 6.37 -7.24 -0.49
C HIS A 113 5.50 -7.73 0.68
N TYR A 114 4.17 -7.63 0.56
CA TYR A 114 3.25 -8.11 1.59
C TYR A 114 3.39 -9.63 1.80
N SER A 115 3.37 -10.40 0.71
CA SER A 115 3.46 -11.86 0.77
C SER A 115 4.85 -12.36 1.18
N ALA A 116 5.93 -11.64 0.84
CA ALA A 116 7.27 -11.89 1.34
C ALA A 116 7.34 -11.63 2.86
N GLY A 117 6.69 -10.56 3.34
CA GLY A 117 6.53 -10.27 4.77
C GLY A 117 5.84 -11.40 5.54
N ILE A 118 4.74 -11.93 5.01
CA ILE A 118 4.06 -13.10 5.59
C ILE A 118 4.99 -14.32 5.58
N SER A 119 5.60 -14.62 4.44
CA SER A 119 6.43 -15.82 4.27
C SER A 119 7.62 -15.81 5.22
N THR A 120 8.25 -14.65 5.41
CA THR A 120 9.39 -14.46 6.30
C THR A 120 9.02 -14.56 7.78
N LEU A 121 7.88 -14.02 8.20
CA LEU A 121 7.32 -14.29 9.53
C LEU A 121 7.14 -15.80 9.76
N LYS A 122 6.52 -16.49 8.80
CA LYS A 122 6.20 -17.92 8.93
C LYS A 122 7.41 -18.84 9.01
N ILE A 123 8.56 -18.40 8.49
CA ILE A 123 9.83 -19.14 8.59
C ILE A 123 10.75 -18.62 9.71
N GLY A 124 10.23 -17.78 10.62
CA GLY A 124 10.96 -17.30 11.79
C GLY A 124 12.02 -16.23 11.47
N GLN A 125 11.79 -15.41 10.45
CA GLN A 125 12.66 -14.30 10.06
C GLN A 125 11.95 -12.94 10.25
N PRO A 126 11.64 -12.54 11.50
CA PRO A 126 10.83 -11.35 11.77
C PRO A 126 11.50 -10.04 11.36
N LYS A 127 12.84 -9.97 11.41
CA LYS A 127 13.57 -8.78 10.90
C LYS A 127 13.35 -8.56 9.41
N LEU A 128 13.41 -9.64 8.63
CA LEU A 128 13.20 -9.58 7.18
C LEU A 128 11.72 -9.31 6.86
N ALA A 129 10.81 -9.79 7.70
CA ALA A 129 9.41 -9.45 7.57
C ALA A 129 9.12 -7.96 7.74
N LEU A 130 9.70 -7.30 8.74
CA LEU A 130 9.58 -5.85 8.89
C LEU A 130 10.11 -5.11 7.66
N GLU A 131 11.25 -5.54 7.12
CA GLU A 131 11.81 -4.96 5.91
C GLU A 131 10.82 -5.05 4.74
N TYR A 132 10.29 -6.24 4.45
CA TYR A 132 9.33 -6.39 3.36
C TYR A 132 8.01 -5.66 3.61
N LEU A 133 7.41 -5.79 4.80
CA LEU A 133 6.12 -5.16 5.12
C LEU A 133 6.21 -3.63 5.13
N SER A 134 7.34 -3.04 5.51
CA SER A 134 7.53 -1.58 5.50
C SER A 134 7.60 -0.99 4.09
N ASN A 135 7.94 -1.80 3.08
CA ASN A 135 7.97 -1.40 1.68
C ASN A 135 6.62 -1.63 0.96
N PHE A 136 5.66 -2.29 1.62
CA PHE A 136 4.34 -2.51 1.07
C PHE A 136 3.43 -1.29 1.31
N SER A 137 2.65 -0.94 0.29
CA SER A 137 1.56 0.02 0.39
C SER A 137 0.29 -0.53 -0.24
N GLY A 138 -0.87 -0.39 0.39
CA GLY A 138 -2.11 -0.93 -0.16
C GLY A 138 -3.38 -0.25 0.33
N GLU A 139 -4.50 -0.79 -0.14
CA GLU A 139 -5.83 -0.40 0.32
C GLU A 139 -6.00 -0.59 1.83
N GLU A 140 -6.93 0.16 2.42
CA GLU A 140 -7.13 0.28 3.88
C GLU A 140 -7.02 -1.05 4.62
N LEU A 141 -7.75 -2.07 4.19
CA LEU A 141 -7.81 -3.37 4.86
C LEU A 141 -6.47 -4.12 4.83
N LEU A 142 -5.81 -4.13 3.67
CA LEU A 142 -4.55 -4.84 3.48
C LEU A 142 -3.40 -4.09 4.16
N GLN A 143 -3.44 -2.75 4.14
CA GLN A 143 -2.50 -1.91 4.88
C GLN A 143 -2.63 -2.13 6.39
N THR A 144 -3.86 -2.22 6.93
CA THR A 144 -4.07 -2.56 8.34
C THR A 144 -3.51 -3.93 8.71
N GLN A 145 -3.66 -4.93 7.83
CA GLN A 145 -3.06 -6.25 8.06
C GLN A 145 -1.54 -6.17 8.05
N ALA A 146 -0.94 -5.42 7.14
CA ALA A 146 0.51 -5.20 7.11
C ALA A 146 1.01 -4.58 8.41
N TYR A 147 0.36 -3.54 8.93
CA TYR A 147 0.70 -2.97 10.24
C TYR A 147 0.55 -3.97 11.38
N THR A 148 -0.50 -4.82 11.35
CA THR A 148 -0.67 -5.87 12.37
C THR A 148 0.48 -6.87 12.32
N LEU A 149 0.89 -7.31 11.13
CA LEU A 149 2.02 -8.22 10.92
C LEU A 149 3.37 -7.57 11.29
N MET A 150 3.53 -6.27 11.09
CA MET A 150 4.71 -5.54 11.58
C MET A 150 4.74 -5.54 13.12
N GLY A 151 3.59 -5.43 13.77
CA GLY A 151 3.47 -5.60 15.22
C GLY A 151 3.88 -7.00 15.67
N ASP A 152 3.45 -8.03 14.94
CA ASP A 152 3.85 -9.43 15.21
C ASP A 152 5.36 -9.60 15.09
N ALA A 153 5.95 -9.10 14.00
CA ALA A 153 7.38 -9.18 13.74
C ALA A 153 8.20 -8.44 14.80
N ALA A 154 7.81 -7.22 15.17
CA ALA A 154 8.46 -6.45 16.22
C ALA A 154 8.36 -7.16 17.59
N SER A 155 7.20 -7.78 17.88
CA SER A 155 7.00 -8.55 19.10
C SER A 155 7.91 -9.79 19.16
N GLU A 156 8.09 -10.51 18.06
CA GLU A 156 9.03 -11.65 17.99
C GLU A 156 10.49 -11.23 18.17
N LEU A 157 10.85 -10.01 17.75
CA LEU A 157 12.17 -9.43 17.97
C LEU A 157 12.37 -8.93 19.42
N GLY A 158 11.33 -8.92 20.24
CA GLY A 158 11.36 -8.36 21.59
C GLY A 158 11.26 -6.83 21.65
N ASP A 159 11.04 -6.17 20.51
CA ASP A 159 10.78 -4.73 20.45
C ASP A 159 9.29 -4.47 20.70
N PHE A 160 8.90 -4.59 21.97
CA PHE A 160 7.50 -4.51 22.37
C PHE A 160 6.91 -3.10 22.21
N ASP A 161 7.74 -2.06 22.31
CA ASP A 161 7.26 -0.68 22.13
C ASP A 161 6.92 -0.42 20.66
N ALA A 162 7.78 -0.86 19.72
CA ALA A 162 7.46 -0.80 18.29
C ALA A 162 6.24 -1.66 17.96
N ALA A 163 6.13 -2.85 18.57
CA ALA A 163 5.00 -3.74 18.36
C ALA A 163 3.67 -3.09 18.76
N LEU A 164 3.60 -2.47 19.96
CA LEU A 164 2.43 -1.73 20.41
C LEU A 164 2.09 -0.56 19.47
N GLY A 165 3.11 0.17 19.01
CA GLY A 165 2.95 1.24 18.03
C GLY A 165 2.30 0.74 16.73
N HIS A 166 2.79 -0.36 16.17
CA HIS A 166 2.23 -0.95 14.95
C HIS A 166 0.80 -1.47 15.13
N TYR A 167 0.47 -2.12 16.25
CA TYR A 167 -0.90 -2.53 16.53
C TYR A 167 -1.86 -1.34 16.67
N GLN A 168 -1.42 -0.26 17.30
CA GLN A 168 -2.21 0.97 17.40
C GLN A 168 -2.39 1.64 16.04
N THR A 169 -1.35 1.69 15.21
CA THR A 169 -1.47 2.16 13.82
C THR A 169 -2.45 1.32 13.03
N ALA A 170 -2.38 -0.01 13.16
CA ALA A 170 -3.32 -0.93 12.53
C ALA A 170 -4.77 -0.66 12.97
N SER A 171 -5.03 -0.54 14.28
CA SER A 171 -6.39 -0.32 14.81
C SER A 171 -6.98 1.00 14.35
N ASN A 172 -6.16 2.05 14.20
CA ASN A 172 -6.59 3.38 13.79
C ASN A 172 -6.68 3.56 12.27
N ASN A 173 -6.06 2.67 11.49
CA ASN A 173 -6.02 2.77 10.03
C ASN A 173 -7.34 2.36 9.35
N THR A 174 -8.23 1.62 10.02
CA THR A 174 -9.45 1.10 9.39
C THR A 174 -10.74 1.45 10.13
N LYS A 175 -11.82 1.62 9.35
CA LYS A 175 -13.19 1.70 9.86
C LYS A 175 -13.84 0.32 10.05
N ASN A 176 -13.20 -0.75 9.56
CA ASN A 176 -13.69 -2.10 9.78
C ASN A 176 -13.48 -2.48 11.24
N LEU A 177 -14.57 -2.43 12.01
CA LEU A 177 -14.53 -2.65 13.46
C LEU A 177 -13.93 -4.02 13.84
N SER A 178 -14.23 -5.08 13.09
CA SER A 178 -13.68 -6.41 13.38
C SER A 178 -12.16 -6.45 13.26
N ILE A 179 -11.60 -5.80 12.23
CA ILE A 179 -10.14 -5.77 12.02
C ILE A 179 -9.48 -4.80 13.02
N ALA A 180 -10.09 -3.65 13.27
CA ALA A 180 -9.59 -2.69 14.26
C ALA A 180 -9.52 -3.32 15.67
N LEU A 181 -10.57 -4.01 16.09
CA LEU A 181 -10.62 -4.70 17.38
C LEU A 181 -9.68 -5.92 17.44
N TYR A 182 -9.43 -6.59 16.31
CA TYR A 182 -8.42 -7.65 16.25
C TYR A 182 -7.00 -7.11 16.52
N ALA A 183 -6.61 -6.01 15.87
CA ALA A 183 -5.31 -5.38 16.13
C ALA A 183 -5.21 -4.87 17.57
N LYS A 184 -6.30 -4.30 18.11
CA LYS A 184 -6.38 -3.89 19.52
C LYS A 184 -6.24 -5.07 20.49
N HIS A 185 -6.84 -6.21 20.17
CA HIS A 185 -6.70 -7.43 20.97
C HIS A 185 -5.26 -7.91 21.01
N LYS A 186 -4.54 -7.86 19.88
CA LYS A 186 -3.10 -8.18 19.81
C LYS A 186 -2.26 -7.28 20.73
N ALA A 187 -2.55 -5.98 20.79
CA ALA A 187 -1.92 -5.09 21.76
C ALA A 187 -2.22 -5.49 23.22
N GLY A 188 -3.47 -5.85 23.54
CA GLY A 188 -3.85 -6.36 24.86
C GLY A 188 -3.07 -7.61 25.27
N ARG A 189 -2.94 -8.57 24.34
CA ARG A 189 -2.17 -9.81 24.53
C ARG A 189 -0.69 -9.53 24.79
N LEU A 190 -0.12 -8.54 24.10
CA LEU A 190 1.27 -8.13 24.30
C LEU A 190 1.47 -7.46 25.66
N LEU A 191 0.57 -6.57 26.08
CA LEU A 191 0.60 -5.96 27.41
C LEU A 191 0.54 -7.01 28.53
N GLU A 192 -0.31 -8.02 28.36
CA GLU A 192 -0.38 -9.16 29.28
C GLU A 192 0.93 -9.95 29.31
N TYR A 193 1.55 -10.22 28.16
CA TYR A 193 2.86 -10.86 28.09
C TYR A 193 3.93 -10.06 28.84
N GLN A 194 3.87 -8.73 28.77
CA GLN A 194 4.72 -7.81 29.52
C GLN A 194 4.31 -7.65 31.01
N LYS A 195 3.35 -8.43 31.50
CA LYS A 195 2.79 -8.39 32.87
C LYS A 195 2.13 -7.05 33.23
N LYS A 196 1.78 -6.23 32.23
CA LYS A 196 1.01 -4.99 32.39
C LYS A 196 -0.48 -5.28 32.47
N ASN A 197 -0.87 -6.11 33.44
CA ASN A 197 -2.21 -6.72 33.50
C ASN A 197 -3.34 -5.69 33.59
N GLU A 198 -3.15 -4.58 34.31
CA GLU A 198 -4.17 -3.54 34.42
C GLU A 198 -4.38 -2.78 33.10
N GLU A 199 -3.33 -2.59 32.31
CA GLU A 199 -3.43 -2.01 30.97
C GLU A 199 -4.11 -2.99 30.01
N ALA A 200 -3.72 -4.27 30.06
CA ALA A 200 -4.35 -5.32 29.26
C ALA A 200 -5.85 -5.46 29.55
N LYS A 201 -6.26 -5.43 30.83
CA LYS A 201 -7.67 -5.44 31.24
C LYS A 201 -8.45 -4.28 30.62
N LYS A 202 -7.91 -3.05 30.65
CA LYS A 202 -8.56 -1.89 30.03
C LYS A 202 -8.77 -2.13 28.54
N VAL A 203 -7.75 -2.63 27.83
CA VAL A 203 -7.85 -2.93 26.40
C VAL A 203 -8.96 -3.96 26.12
N TYR A 204 -9.01 -5.05 26.88
CA TYR A 204 -10.05 -6.07 26.69
C TYR A 204 -11.44 -5.55 27.04
N GLN A 205 -11.57 -4.73 28.09
CA GLN A 205 -12.85 -4.09 28.42
C GLN A 205 -13.30 -3.15 27.30
N GLU A 206 -12.41 -2.32 26.76
CA GLU A 206 -12.72 -1.45 25.62
C GLU A 206 -13.15 -2.23 24.37
N ILE A 207 -12.60 -3.44 24.15
CA ILE A 207 -13.04 -4.32 23.05
C ILE A 207 -14.48 -4.82 23.32
N MET A 208 -14.75 -5.28 24.53
CA MET A 208 -16.08 -5.78 24.93
C MET A 208 -17.15 -4.69 24.89
N ASP A 209 -16.79 -3.46 25.25
CA ASP A 209 -17.68 -2.30 25.23
C ASP A 209 -17.95 -1.79 23.80
N ALA A 210 -16.95 -1.90 22.90
CA ALA A 210 -17.09 -1.49 21.51
C ALA A 210 -18.02 -2.43 20.71
N ASP A 211 -17.84 -3.74 20.86
CA ASP A 211 -18.76 -4.74 20.31
C ASP A 211 -18.58 -6.07 21.05
N LYS A 212 -19.60 -6.46 21.82
CA LYS A 212 -19.59 -7.67 22.64
C LYS A 212 -19.42 -8.95 21.82
N GLN A 213 -20.07 -9.06 20.66
CA GLN A 213 -20.02 -10.27 19.84
C GLN A 213 -18.62 -10.45 19.24
N ILE A 214 -18.01 -9.37 18.76
CA ILE A 214 -16.62 -9.40 18.28
C ILE A 214 -15.68 -9.69 19.44
N GLY A 215 -15.86 -9.05 20.59
CA GLY A 215 -15.06 -9.29 21.80
C GLY A 215 -15.07 -10.74 22.26
N GLU A 216 -16.24 -11.37 22.32
CA GLU A 216 -16.40 -12.81 22.64
C GLU A 216 -15.72 -13.70 21.59
N LYS A 217 -15.83 -13.34 20.29
CA LYS A 217 -15.15 -14.06 19.21
C LYS A 217 -13.62 -13.97 19.32
N LEU A 218 -13.10 -12.84 19.78
CA LEU A 218 -11.68 -12.64 20.06
C LEU A 218 -11.23 -13.28 21.39
N GLY A 219 -12.18 -13.63 22.26
CA GLY A 219 -11.91 -14.18 23.59
C GLY A 219 -11.57 -13.14 24.66
N ALA A 220 -11.89 -11.86 24.42
CA ALA A 220 -11.62 -10.77 25.35
C ALA A 220 -12.36 -10.93 26.68
N ASP A 221 -13.55 -11.53 26.68
CA ASP A 221 -14.32 -11.92 27.86
C ASP A 221 -13.55 -12.91 28.76
N LYS A 222 -12.95 -13.94 28.13
CA LYS A 222 -12.15 -14.96 28.82
C LYS A 222 -10.84 -14.38 29.33
N ASP A 223 -10.21 -13.49 28.55
CA ASP A 223 -8.99 -12.80 28.93
C ASP A 223 -9.23 -11.89 30.15
N LEU A 224 -10.35 -11.16 30.20
CA LEU A 224 -10.75 -10.38 31.38
C LEU A 224 -10.92 -11.25 32.63
N VAL A 225 -11.56 -12.42 32.50
CA VAL A 225 -11.74 -13.34 33.63
C VAL A 225 -10.40 -13.89 34.10
N ARG A 226 -9.48 -14.25 33.19
CA ARG A 226 -8.15 -14.78 33.54
C ARG A 226 -7.30 -13.77 34.32
N LEU A 227 -7.47 -12.48 34.06
CA LEU A 227 -6.66 -11.43 34.69
C LEU A 227 -7.21 -10.93 36.03
N LYS A 228 -8.41 -11.36 36.46
CA LYS A 228 -8.97 -11.04 37.78
C LYS A 228 -8.18 -11.70 38.90
#